data_AF-A0A522WNG2-F1
#
_entry.id   AF-A0A522WNG2-F1
#
_cell.length_a   1.000
_cell.length_b   1.000
_cell.length_c   1.000
_cell.angle_alpha   90.00
_cell.angle_beta   90.00
_cell.angle_gamma   90.00
#
_symmetry.space_group_name_H-M   'P 1'
#
loop_
_entity.id
_entity.type
_entity.pdbx_description
1 polymer ?
#
loop_
_entity_poly.entity_id
_entity_poly.type
_entity_poly.pdbx_seq_one_letter_code
_entity_poly.pdbx_strand_id
1 'polypeptide(L)' 'MRTTIVLDDELLEKAQALTNLKEKSSLIKEALKALIERESAKRLASLGGIAPDLQTIPRRQSEL' A
#
# COMPACT_ATOMS: atom_id res chain seq x y z
N MET A 1 -6.47 14.38 11.11
CA MET A 1 -7.27 13.99 12.30
C MET A 1 -6.29 13.62 13.41
N ARG A 2 -6.54 14.04 14.66
CA ARG A 2 -5.76 13.58 15.82
C ARG A 2 -6.57 12.53 16.56
N THR A 3 -5.96 11.39 16.83
CA THR A 3 -6.64 10.22 17.40
C THR A 3 -5.69 9.53 18.35
N THR A 4 -6.21 9.04 19.47
CA THR A 4 -5.46 8.24 20.44
C THR A 4 -5.81 6.78 20.21
N ILE A 5 -4.80 5.93 20.02
CA ILE A 5 -4.98 4.49 19.82
C ILE A 5 -4.05 3.75 20.78
N VAL A 6 -4.48 2.57 21.24
CA VAL A 6 -3.65 1.65 22.02
C VAL A 6 -2.89 0.77 21.03
N LEU A 7 -1.58 0.64 21.23
CA LEU A 7 -0.71 -0.18 20.40
C LEU A 7 0.02 -1.19 21.28
N ASP A 8 0.30 -2.35 20.70
CA ASP A 8 1.20 -3.33 21.28
C ASP A 8 2.65 -2.85 21.12
N ASP A 9 3.38 -2.77 22.23
CA ASP A 9 4.76 -2.25 22.25
C ASP A 9 5.74 -3.19 21.55
N GLU A 10 5.56 -4.51 21.66
CA GLU A 10 6.42 -5.49 20.98
C GLU A 10 6.25 -5.41 19.46
N LEU A 11 5.01 -5.26 19.00
CA LEU A 11 4.70 -5.08 17.59
C LEU A 11 5.29 -3.76 17.06
N LEU A 12 5.21 -2.70 17.86
CA LEU A 12 5.76 -1.40 17.53
C LEU A 12 7.28 -1.46 17.40
N GLU A 13 7.98 -2.01 18.39
CA GLU A 13 9.44 -2.16 18.38
C GLU A 13 9.92 -2.97 17.18
N LYS A 14 9.27 -4.10 16.89
CA LYS A 14 9.58 -4.92 15.73
C LYS A 14 9.41 -4.15 14.42
N ALA A 15 8.32 -3.40 14.28
CA ALA A 15 8.07 -2.60 13.10
C ALA A 15 9.10 -1.46 12.96
N GLN A 16 9.49 -0.81 14.05
CA GLN A 16 10.54 0.22 14.04
C GLN A 16 11.91 -0.36 13.67
N ALA A 17 12.26 -1.55 14.19
CA ALA A 17 13.51 -2.23 13.90
C ALA A 17 13.62 -2.66 12.43
N LEU A 18 12.50 -3.04 11.80
CA LEU A 18 12.48 -3.49 10.40
C LEU A 18 12.38 -2.34 9.39
N THR A 19 11.75 -1.23 9.76
CA THR A 19 11.50 -0.10 8.84
C THR A 19 12.43 1.09 9.06
N ASN A 20 13.20 1.08 10.15
CA ASN A 20 13.99 2.22 10.65
C ASN A 20 13.17 3.51 10.90
N LEU A 21 11.84 3.43 10.94
CA LEU A 21 10.97 4.57 11.21
C LEU A 21 10.84 4.80 12.71
N LYS A 22 11.44 5.87 13.21
CA LYS A 22 11.43 6.20 14.66
C LYS A 22 10.15 6.90 15.10
N GLU A 23 9.48 7.61 14.21
CA GLU A 23 8.25 8.34 14.52
C GLU A 23 7.02 7.44 14.44
N LYS A 24 6.27 7.33 15.53
CA LYS A 24 5.05 6.49 15.61
C LYS A 24 4.00 6.91 14.56
N SER A 25 3.82 8.21 14.33
CA SER A 25 2.89 8.73 13.31
C SER A 25 3.26 8.31 11.90
N SER A 26 4.56 8.38 11.58
CA SER A 26 5.09 8.01 10.27
C SER A 26 4.98 6.51 10.04
N LEU A 27 5.26 5.71 11.08
CA LEU A 27 5.07 4.26 11.04
C LEU A 27 3.60 3.86 10.84
N ILE A 28 2.65 4.49 11.54
CA ILE A 28 1.21 4.23 11.36
C ILE A 28 0.77 4.58 9.93
N LYS A 29 1.23 5.72 9.40
CA LYS A 29 0.90 6.15 8.05
C LYS A 29 1.37 5.13 7.00
N GLU A 30 2.60 4.63 7.14
CA GLU A 30 3.14 3.61 6.24
C GLU A 30 2.45 2.25 6.43
N ALA A 31 2.09 1.87 7.67
CA ALA A 31 1.32 0.65 7.92
C ALA A 31 -0.04 0.66 7.21
N LEU A 32 -0.74 1.80 7.22
CA LEU A 32 -2.01 1.96 6.51
C LEU A 32 -1.83 1.89 4.98
N LYS A 33 -0.80 2.54 4.44
CA LYS A 33 -0.48 2.44 3.00
C LYS A 33 -0.16 1.01 2.59
N ALA A 34 0.70 0.32 3.33
CA ALA A 34 1.07 -1.06 3.06
C ALA A 34 -0.15 -1.99 3.09
N LEU A 35 -1.10 -1.76 4.01
CA LEU A 35 -2.35 -2.51 4.05
C LEU A 35 -3.20 -2.28 2.80
N ILE A 36 -3.34 -1.02 2.38
CA ILE A 36 -4.08 -0.64 1.16
C ILE A 36 -3.43 -1.27 -0.07
N GLU A 37 -2.11 -1.17 -0.20
CA GLU A 37 -1.36 -1.75 -1.31
C GLU A 37 -1.54 -3.26 -1.38
N ARG A 38 -1.46 -3.96 -0.24
CA ARG A 38 -1.64 -5.41 -0.17
C ARG A 38 -3.03 -5.84 -0.62
N GLU A 39 -4.08 -5.18 -0.16
CA GLU A 39 -5.46 -5.52 -0.55
C GLU A 39 -5.76 -5.09 -1.99
N SER A 40 -5.18 -3.99 -2.45
CA SER A 40 -5.27 -3.56 -3.85
C SER A 40 -4.61 -4.56 -4.78
N ALA A 41 -3.42 -5.06 -4.43
CA ALA A 41 -2.73 -6.10 -5.19
C ALA A 41 -3.55 -7.39 -5.26
N LYS A 42 -4.15 -7.83 -4.15
CA LYS A 42 -5.07 -9.00 -4.14
C LYS A 42 -6.28 -8.78 -5.03
N ARG A 43 -6.91 -7.60 -4.96
CA ARG A 43 -8.03 -7.24 -5.85
C ARG A 43 -7.60 -7.30 -7.30
N LEU A 44 -6.52 -6.60 -7.67
CA LEU A 44 -5.98 -6.58 -9.03
C LEU A 44 -5.64 -7.97 -9.54
N ALA A 45 -5.00 -8.82 -8.73
CA ALA A 45 -4.71 -10.20 -9.09
C ALA A 45 -6.00 -11.01 -9.31
N SER A 46 -7.02 -10.80 -8.48
CA SER A 46 -8.35 -11.40 -8.66
C SER A 46 -9.08 -10.87 -9.90
N LEU A 47 -8.73 -9.65 -10.36
CA LEU A 47 -9.20 -9.13 -11.63
C LEU A 47 -8.57 -9.81 -12.85
N GLY A 48 -7.63 -10.75 -12.65
CA GLY A 48 -7.19 -11.87 -13.52
C GLY A 48 -7.56 -11.88 -15.01
N GLY A 49 -7.53 -10.75 -15.72
CA GLY A 49 -8.06 -10.65 -17.08
C GLY A 49 -9.60 -10.61 -17.16
N ILE A 50 -10.30 -9.86 -16.30
CA ILE A 50 -11.76 -9.59 -16.42
C ILE A 50 -12.12 -8.99 -17.80
N ALA A 51 -11.15 -8.41 -18.48
CA ALA A 51 -11.25 -8.03 -19.88
C ALA A 51 -10.21 -8.82 -20.70
N PRO A 52 -10.44 -10.12 -20.95
CA PRO A 52 -9.53 -10.94 -21.76
C PRO A 52 -9.57 -10.49 -23.23
N ASP A 53 -10.69 -9.90 -23.64
CA ASP A 53 -10.92 -9.34 -24.97
C ASP A 53 -10.61 -7.83 -25.04
N LEU A 54 -9.96 -7.26 -24.01
CA LEU A 54 -9.58 -5.85 -24.03
C LEU A 54 -8.62 -5.60 -25.19
N GLN A 55 -9.06 -4.83 -26.18
CA GLN A 55 -8.19 -4.47 -27.30
C GLN A 55 -6.99 -3.65 -26.81
N THR A 56 -5.81 -3.93 -27.36
CA THR A 56 -4.59 -3.20 -27.04
C THR A 56 -4.77 -1.72 -27.39
N ILE A 57 -4.80 -0.86 -26.37
CA ILE A 57 -4.91 0.58 -26.58
C ILE A 57 -3.53 1.11 -27.01
N PRO A 58 -3.38 1.74 -28.19
CA PRO A 58 -2.11 2.27 -28.62
C PRO A 58 -1.60 3.33 -27.65
N ARG A 59 -0.32 3.24 -27.27
CA ARG A 59 0.32 4.23 -26.40
C ARG A 59 0.34 5.57 -27.13
N ARG A 60 -0.30 6.60 -26.56
CA ARG A 60 -0.23 7.96 -27.09
C ARG A 60 1.22 8.44 -26.95
N GLN A 61 1.95 8.48 -28.06
CA GLN A 61 3.25 9.13 -28.12
C GLN A 61 2.99 10.64 -28.11
N SER A 62 3.53 11.35 -27.13
CA SER A 62 3.63 12.80 -27.22
C SER A 62 4.64 13.12 -28.32
N GLU A 63 4.26 13.95 -29.29
CA GLU A 63 5.22 14.51 -30.25
C GLU A 63 6.29 15.25 -29.44
N LEU A 64 7.54 14.77 -29.52
CA LEU A 64 8.73 15.49 -29.09
C LEU A 64 9.13 16.47 -30.19
#